data_AF-A0A7U9SUF6-F1
#
_entry.id   AF-A0A7U9SUF6-F1
#
_cell.length_a   1.000
_cell.length_b   1.000
_cell.length_c   1.000
_cell.angle_alpha   90.00
_cell.angle_beta   90.00
_cell.angle_gamma   90.00
#
_symmetry.space_group_name_H-M   'P 1'
#
loop_
_entity.id
_entity.type
_entity.pdbx_description
1 polymer ?
#
loop_
_entity_poly.entity_id
_entity_poly.type
_entity_poly.pdbx_seq_one_letter_code
_entity_poly.pdbx_strand_id
1 'polypeptide(L)'
;MVGRNKIPKYNINKNVLVIGGSGSGKTRFHIKPNLMQMNASYIVTDPKGTVVLECGKMLQRGGYEIKILNTIDFKQSMKYNPFRYIYCENDILKLVNCIMENTKGEDSKGGEDFWAKAEALYYQALIAYIWYEAPEEEKNMTTLLEMLNASEVREDDENFKNAVDLMFDALEKRDPQHFAVRQYKKYKMAAGVINCKRLLNQNKYKTATA
;
A
#
# COMPACT_ATOMS: atom_id res chain seq x y z
N MET A 1 9.51 -30.98 -8.09
CA MET A 1 10.51 -29.89 -8.19
C MET A 1 11.06 -29.87 -9.60
N VAL A 2 10.94 -28.76 -10.33
CA VAL A 2 11.56 -28.63 -11.66
C VAL A 2 13.08 -28.65 -11.46
N GLY A 3 13.75 -29.66 -12.04
CA GLY A 3 15.19 -29.85 -11.88
C GLY A 3 15.99 -28.66 -12.39
N ARG A 4 17.10 -28.34 -11.72
CA ARG A 4 18.02 -27.26 -12.11
C ARG A 4 18.55 -27.53 -13.52
N ASN A 5 18.42 -26.57 -14.43
CA ASN A 5 18.91 -26.70 -15.79
C ASN A 5 20.45 -26.78 -15.77
N LYS A 6 21.03 -27.76 -16.46
CA LYS A 6 22.49 -27.97 -16.51
C LYS A 6 23.22 -26.79 -17.14
N ILE A 7 22.53 -26.04 -18.00
CA ILE A 7 23.05 -24.83 -18.64
C ILE A 7 22.59 -23.61 -17.82
N PRO A 8 23.49 -22.91 -17.10
CA PRO A 8 23.11 -21.85 -16.16
C PRO A 8 22.31 -20.70 -16.77
N LYS A 9 22.53 -20.40 -18.07
CA LYS A 9 21.81 -19.36 -18.82
C LYS A 9 20.29 -19.56 -18.82
N TYR A 10 19.83 -20.82 -18.81
CA TYR A 10 18.43 -21.21 -18.88
C TYR A 10 17.83 -21.56 -17.51
N ASN A 11 18.53 -21.26 -16.40
CA ASN A 11 17.93 -21.36 -15.09
C ASN A 11 16.90 -20.24 -14.89
N ILE A 12 15.73 -20.64 -14.39
CA ILE A 12 14.57 -19.77 -14.16
C ILE A 12 14.79 -18.79 -13.00
N ASN A 13 15.57 -19.17 -11.98
CA ASN A 13 15.88 -18.32 -10.84
C ASN A 13 17.30 -17.75 -10.97
N LYS A 14 17.39 -16.42 -11.06
CA LYS A 14 18.64 -15.65 -11.15
C LYS A 14 18.84 -14.74 -9.93
N ASN A 15 18.13 -14.98 -8.84
CA ASN A 15 18.26 -14.23 -7.61
C ASN A 15 19.64 -14.50 -6.98
N VAL A 16 20.28 -13.43 -6.51
CA VAL A 16 21.59 -13.48 -5.85
C VAL A 16 21.44 -12.97 -4.43
N LEU A 17 21.92 -13.74 -3.45
CA LEU A 17 22.03 -13.32 -2.05
C LEU A 17 23.48 -12.93 -1.77
N VAL A 18 23.70 -11.68 -1.37
CA VAL A 18 25.03 -11.16 -1.00
C VAL A 18 25.06 -10.84 0.48
N ILE A 19 25.86 -11.59 1.24
CA ILE A 19 26.03 -11.42 2.68
C ILE A 19 27.39 -10.78 2.96
N GLY A 20 27.41 -9.78 3.83
CA GLY A 20 28.64 -9.15 4.27
C GLY A 20 28.38 -8.15 5.39
N GLY A 21 29.34 -7.96 6.29
CA GLY A 21 29.24 -7.01 7.40
C GLY A 21 29.11 -5.55 6.94
N SER A 22 28.92 -4.62 7.87
CA SER A 22 29.04 -3.19 7.56
C SER A 22 30.46 -2.89 7.05
N GLY A 23 30.60 -1.97 6.09
CA GLY A 23 31.90 -1.62 5.50
C GLY A 23 32.51 -2.63 4.52
N SER A 24 31.95 -3.84 4.38
CA SER A 24 32.45 -4.89 3.45
C SER A 24 32.36 -4.52 1.95
N GLY A 25 31.79 -3.36 1.61
CA GLY A 25 31.75 -2.87 0.23
C GLY A 25 30.66 -3.51 -0.64
N LYS A 26 29.61 -4.12 -0.08
CA LYS A 26 28.46 -4.69 -0.83
C LYS A 26 27.96 -3.75 -1.95
N THR A 27 27.75 -2.48 -1.62
CA THR A 27 27.31 -1.48 -2.60
C THR A 27 28.36 -1.22 -3.68
N ARG A 28 29.63 -1.03 -3.28
CA ARG A 28 30.74 -0.69 -4.20
C ARG A 28 31.09 -1.85 -5.14
N PHE A 29 31.11 -3.09 -4.64
CA PHE A 29 31.60 -4.25 -5.39
C PHE A 29 30.50 -5.05 -6.08
N HIS A 30 29.25 -4.97 -5.60
CA HIS A 30 28.14 -5.71 -6.21
C HIS A 30 27.10 -4.79 -6.85
N ILE A 31 26.53 -3.84 -6.11
CA ILE A 31 25.42 -3.03 -6.64
C ILE A 31 25.89 -2.09 -7.76
N LYS A 32 26.92 -1.26 -7.52
CA LYS A 32 27.39 -0.27 -8.50
C LYS A 32 27.85 -0.92 -9.82
N PRO A 33 28.66 -2.00 -9.84
CA PRO A 33 29.08 -2.61 -11.09
C PRO A 33 27.91 -3.19 -11.90
N ASN A 34 26.86 -3.70 -11.23
CA ASN A 34 25.65 -4.15 -11.92
C ASN A 34 24.86 -2.99 -12.55
N LEU A 35 24.76 -1.84 -11.87
CA LEU A 35 24.13 -0.64 -12.42
C LEU A 35 24.94 -0.07 -13.60
N MET A 36 26.27 -0.10 -13.49
CA MET A 36 27.19 0.39 -14.52
C MET A 36 27.14 -0.41 -15.81
N GLN A 37 26.62 -1.64 -15.80
CA GLN A 37 26.41 -2.42 -17.02
C GLN A 37 25.29 -1.87 -17.91
N MET A 38 24.34 -1.11 -17.35
CA MET A 38 23.28 -0.45 -18.14
C MET A 38 22.54 -1.40 -19.10
N ASN A 39 22.27 -2.63 -18.64
CA ASN A 39 21.75 -3.72 -19.47
C ASN A 39 20.27 -4.06 -19.23
N ALA A 40 19.62 -3.39 -18.28
CA ALA A 40 18.23 -3.62 -17.90
C ALA A 40 17.62 -2.39 -17.22
N SER A 41 16.31 -2.42 -16.97
CA SER A 41 15.65 -1.50 -16.04
C SER A 41 15.97 -1.87 -14.60
N TYR A 42 16.25 -0.89 -13.75
CA TYR A 42 16.65 -1.11 -12.36
C TYR A 42 15.66 -0.51 -11.38
N ILE A 43 15.38 -1.23 -10.30
CA ILE A 43 14.75 -0.72 -9.08
C ILE A 43 15.78 -0.89 -7.97
N VAL A 44 16.16 0.22 -7.33
CA VAL A 44 17.24 0.24 -6.33
C VAL A 44 16.70 0.84 -5.04
N THR A 45 16.82 0.10 -3.95
CA THR A 45 16.66 0.64 -2.61
C THR A 45 17.97 1.30 -2.19
N ASP A 46 17.96 2.61 -1.98
CA ASP A 46 19.17 3.38 -1.61
C ASP A 46 18.98 4.10 -0.27
N PRO A 47 19.08 3.40 0.87
CA PRO A 47 18.85 3.98 2.20
C PRO A 47 19.79 5.15 2.53
N LYS A 48 20.96 5.23 1.88
CA LYS A 48 21.96 6.28 2.12
C LYS A 48 21.94 7.39 1.07
N GLY A 49 21.19 7.24 -0.02
CA GLY A 49 21.14 8.18 -1.13
C GLY A 49 22.46 8.31 -1.93
N THR A 50 23.46 7.47 -1.68
CA THR A 50 24.78 7.60 -2.33
C THR A 50 24.79 7.04 -3.74
N VAL A 51 23.98 6.01 -4.01
CA VAL A 51 24.00 5.31 -5.30
C VAL A 51 23.56 6.24 -6.42
N VAL A 52 22.48 7.00 -6.20
CA VAL A 52 22.00 7.96 -7.20
C VAL A 52 22.99 9.11 -7.42
N LEU A 53 23.67 9.58 -6.37
CA LEU A 53 24.66 10.64 -6.48
C LEU A 53 25.89 10.19 -7.29
N GLU A 54 26.33 8.96 -7.10
CA GLU A 54 27.55 8.44 -7.72
C GLU A 54 27.31 7.86 -9.12
N CYS A 55 26.19 7.17 -9.35
CA CYS A 55 25.89 6.49 -10.61
C CYS A 55 24.84 7.21 -11.46
N GLY A 56 24.03 8.12 -10.89
CA GLY A 56 22.88 8.72 -11.57
C GLY A 56 23.25 9.51 -12.83
N LYS A 57 24.31 10.34 -12.77
CA LYS A 57 24.77 11.09 -13.96
C LYS A 57 25.22 10.16 -15.10
N MET A 58 25.83 9.02 -14.76
CA MET A 58 26.23 8.03 -15.76
C MET A 58 25.00 7.34 -16.37
N LEU A 59 24.04 6.94 -15.56
CA LEU A 59 22.79 6.34 -16.02
C LEU A 59 22.00 7.31 -16.93
N GLN A 60 21.88 8.58 -16.56
CA GLN A 60 21.25 9.62 -17.40
C GLN A 60 21.94 9.75 -18.76
N ARG A 61 23.28 9.78 -18.77
CA ARG A 61 24.07 9.81 -20.03
C ARG A 61 23.88 8.53 -20.86
N GLY A 62 23.61 7.40 -20.21
CA GLY A 62 23.24 6.14 -20.85
C GLY A 62 21.79 6.08 -21.35
N GLY A 63 21.02 7.17 -21.25
CA GLY A 63 19.64 7.25 -21.73
C GLY A 63 18.57 6.80 -20.73
N TYR A 64 18.92 6.58 -19.46
CA TYR A 64 17.94 6.19 -18.44
C TYR A 64 17.12 7.38 -17.96
N GLU A 65 15.80 7.19 -17.87
CA GLU A 65 14.91 8.05 -17.10
C GLU A 65 14.98 7.63 -15.62
N ILE A 66 15.56 8.49 -14.78
CA ILE A 66 15.70 8.22 -13.35
C ILE A 66 14.49 8.76 -12.61
N LYS A 67 13.78 7.86 -11.91
CA LYS A 67 12.68 8.22 -11.00
C LYS A 67 13.09 7.95 -9.55
N ILE A 68 12.85 8.92 -8.67
CA ILE A 68 13.28 8.88 -7.26
C ILE A 68 12.06 9.02 -6.36
N LEU A 69 11.78 8.00 -5.56
CA LEU A 69 10.84 8.08 -4.45
C LEU A 69 11.63 8.26 -3.15
N ASN A 70 11.71 9.49 -2.66
CA ASN A 70 12.33 9.86 -1.39
C ASN A 70 11.26 9.90 -0.29
N THR A 71 11.42 9.06 0.73
CA THR A 71 10.51 8.93 1.88
C THR A 71 10.95 9.75 3.10
N ILE A 72 12.07 10.47 3.01
CA ILE A 72 12.60 11.34 4.07
C ILE A 72 12.28 12.80 3.74
N ASP A 73 12.69 13.27 2.56
CA ASP A 73 12.39 14.62 2.07
C ASP A 73 11.44 14.56 0.87
N PHE A 74 10.15 14.77 1.15
CA PHE A 74 9.11 14.77 0.14
C PHE A 74 9.23 15.92 -0.87
N LYS A 75 9.95 17.01 -0.55
CA LYS A 75 10.16 18.13 -1.50
C LYS A 75 11.10 17.71 -2.65
N GLN A 76 12.00 16.77 -2.38
CA GLN A 76 12.95 16.20 -3.35
C GLN A 76 12.51 14.82 -3.85
N SER A 77 11.22 14.50 -3.73
CA SER A 77 10.65 13.20 -4.07
C SER A 77 9.73 13.32 -5.26
N MET A 78 9.77 12.32 -6.15
CA MET A 78 8.65 12.06 -7.03
C MET A 78 7.50 11.52 -6.18
N LYS A 79 6.34 12.15 -6.32
CA LYS A 79 5.14 11.72 -5.61
C LYS A 79 4.63 10.41 -6.19
N TYR A 80 4.05 9.58 -5.34
CA TYR A 80 3.40 8.33 -5.72
C TYR A 80 1.93 8.39 -5.32
N ASN A 81 1.05 8.07 -6.27
CA ASN A 81 -0.37 7.91 -6.03
C ASN A 81 -0.80 6.50 -6.46
N PRO A 82 -1.16 5.60 -5.53
CA PRO A 82 -1.53 4.22 -5.86
C PRO A 82 -2.80 4.14 -6.71
N PHE A 83 -3.73 5.10 -6.58
CA PHE A 83 -4.98 5.12 -7.34
C PHE A 83 -4.75 5.22 -8.86
N ARG A 84 -3.62 5.81 -9.28
CA ARG A 84 -3.25 5.91 -10.69
C ARG A 84 -2.92 4.55 -11.33
N TYR A 85 -2.65 3.54 -10.50
CA TYR A 85 -2.25 2.20 -10.91
C TYR A 85 -3.34 1.14 -10.63
N ILE A 86 -4.56 1.57 -10.27
CA ILE A 86 -5.72 0.69 -10.13
C ILE A 86 -6.41 0.62 -11.49
N TYR A 87 -6.44 -0.57 -12.09
CA TYR A 87 -7.11 -0.80 -13.38
C TYR A 87 -8.32 -1.72 -13.23
N CYS A 88 -8.37 -2.50 -12.16
CA CYS A 88 -9.46 -3.43 -11.89
C CYS A 88 -9.67 -3.64 -10.38
N GLU A 89 -10.77 -4.27 -10.02
CA GLU A 89 -11.11 -4.60 -8.62
C GLU A 89 -10.03 -5.43 -7.93
N ASN A 90 -9.34 -6.31 -8.66
CA ASN A 90 -8.24 -7.10 -8.12
C ASN A 90 -7.07 -6.22 -7.65
N ASP A 91 -6.85 -5.05 -8.26
CA ASP A 91 -5.78 -4.14 -7.83
C ASP A 91 -6.14 -3.42 -6.53
N ILE A 92 -7.44 -3.16 -6.29
CA ILE A 92 -7.94 -2.67 -5.00
C ILE A 92 -7.64 -3.70 -3.91
N LEU A 93 -7.93 -4.99 -4.16
CA LEU A 93 -7.64 -6.07 -3.22
C LEU A 93 -6.13 -6.15 -2.90
N LYS A 94 -5.27 -6.06 -3.92
CA LYS A 94 -3.80 -6.07 -3.73
C LYS A 94 -3.32 -4.86 -2.93
N LEU A 95 -3.85 -3.67 -3.23
CA LEU A 95 -3.49 -2.44 -2.52
C LEU A 95 -3.86 -2.53 -1.04
N VAL A 96 -5.07 -3.01 -0.74
CA VAL A 96 -5.51 -3.21 0.64
C VAL A 96 -4.66 -4.24 1.35
N ASN A 97 -4.36 -5.38 0.73
CA ASN A 97 -3.48 -6.38 1.33
C ASN A 97 -2.09 -5.81 1.62
N CYS A 98 -1.54 -5.01 0.70
CA CYS A 98 -0.27 -4.33 0.90
C CYS A 98 -0.32 -3.39 2.12
N ILE A 99 -1.37 -2.58 2.25
CA ILE A 99 -1.55 -1.70 3.42
C ILE A 99 -1.63 -2.53 4.71
N MET A 100 -2.49 -3.55 4.73
CA MET A 100 -2.71 -4.40 5.90
C MET A 100 -1.45 -5.14 6.34
N GLU A 101 -0.65 -5.66 5.40
CA GLU A 101 0.60 -6.35 5.72
C GLU A 101 1.65 -5.43 6.33
N ASN A 102 1.68 -4.15 5.90
CA ASN A 102 2.63 -3.17 6.38
C ASN A 102 2.19 -2.44 7.66
N THR A 103 0.94 -2.62 8.11
CA THR A 103 0.40 -2.01 9.34
C THR A 103 0.18 -2.99 10.50
N LYS A 104 0.34 -4.30 10.26
CA LYS A 104 0.31 -5.34 11.31
C LYS A 104 1.46 -5.13 12.30
N GLY A 105 1.16 -5.19 13.59
CA GLY A 105 2.18 -5.19 14.65
C GLY A 105 2.88 -6.55 14.75
N GLU A 106 4.11 -6.58 15.29
CA GLU A 106 4.89 -7.82 15.42
C GLU A 106 4.27 -8.85 16.40
N ASP A 107 3.31 -8.45 17.24
CA ASP A 107 2.76 -9.26 18.35
C ASP A 107 1.36 -9.88 18.12
N SER A 108 0.87 -9.85 16.88
CA SER A 108 -0.50 -10.23 16.52
C SER A 108 -0.77 -11.76 16.49
N LYS A 109 -0.76 -12.44 17.64
CA LYS A 109 -1.11 -13.88 17.73
C LYS A 109 -2.62 -14.11 17.92
N GLY A 110 -3.28 -14.57 16.85
CA GLY A 110 -4.41 -15.52 16.90
C GLY A 110 -5.84 -14.98 17.09
N GLY A 111 -6.04 -13.82 17.74
CA GLY A 111 -7.37 -13.20 17.93
C GLY A 111 -7.72 -12.08 16.93
N GLU A 112 -6.76 -11.66 16.11
CA GLU A 112 -6.86 -10.48 15.24
C GLU A 112 -7.47 -10.76 13.85
N ASP A 113 -7.65 -12.04 13.49
CA ASP A 113 -7.99 -12.42 12.12
C ASP A 113 -9.40 -11.98 11.70
N PHE A 114 -10.32 -11.82 12.66
CA PHE A 114 -11.65 -11.28 12.39
C PHE A 114 -11.62 -9.76 12.15
N TRP A 115 -10.94 -9.03 13.03
CA TRP A 115 -10.82 -7.57 12.95
C TRP A 115 -10.05 -7.15 11.69
N ALA A 116 -9.00 -7.90 11.34
CA ALA A 116 -8.26 -7.71 10.11
C ALA A 116 -9.13 -7.92 8.85
N LYS A 117 -10.10 -8.85 8.90
CA LYS A 117 -11.05 -9.06 7.78
C LYS A 117 -12.06 -7.92 7.68
N ALA A 118 -12.59 -7.44 8.81
CA ALA A 118 -13.49 -6.29 8.82
C ALA A 118 -12.78 -5.03 8.32
N GLU A 119 -11.56 -4.77 8.78
CA GLU A 119 -10.71 -3.65 8.34
C GLU A 119 -10.39 -3.74 6.84
N ALA A 120 -10.01 -4.93 6.35
CA ALA A 120 -9.76 -5.13 4.92
C ALA A 120 -11.01 -4.86 4.07
N LEU A 121 -12.19 -5.35 4.48
CA LEU A 121 -13.45 -5.05 3.80
C LEU A 121 -13.76 -3.55 3.79
N TYR A 122 -13.43 -2.87 4.89
CA TYR A 122 -13.63 -1.42 5.01
C TYR A 122 -12.75 -0.63 4.06
N TYR A 123 -11.44 -0.89 4.05
CA TYR A 123 -10.53 -0.23 3.10
C TYR A 123 -10.88 -0.56 1.65
N GLN A 124 -11.30 -1.79 1.35
CA GLN A 124 -11.76 -2.16 0.01
C GLN A 124 -12.97 -1.33 -0.41
N ALA A 125 -13.94 -1.12 0.48
CA ALA A 125 -15.11 -0.31 0.20
C ALA A 125 -14.75 1.16 -0.04
N LEU A 126 -13.92 1.76 0.83
CA LEU A 126 -13.52 3.17 0.71
C LEU A 126 -12.67 3.43 -0.53
N ILE A 127 -11.65 2.61 -0.78
CA ILE A 127 -10.77 2.76 -1.95
C ILE A 127 -11.59 2.54 -3.23
N ALA A 128 -12.52 1.58 -3.25
CA ALA A 128 -13.41 1.41 -4.38
C ALA A 128 -14.32 2.61 -4.59
N TYR A 129 -14.90 3.16 -3.52
CA TYR A 129 -15.74 4.36 -3.62
C TYR A 129 -14.95 5.51 -4.25
N ILE A 130 -13.75 5.81 -3.73
CA ILE A 130 -12.90 6.88 -4.26
C ILE A 130 -12.55 6.61 -5.73
N TRP A 131 -12.17 5.38 -6.08
CA TRP A 131 -11.73 5.05 -7.43
C TRP A 131 -12.85 5.18 -8.47
N TYR A 132 -14.06 4.73 -8.13
CA TYR A 132 -15.22 4.75 -9.04
C TYR A 132 -15.94 6.12 -9.07
N GLU A 133 -16.09 6.78 -7.92
CA GLU A 133 -17.01 7.91 -7.77
C GLU A 133 -16.33 9.27 -7.58
N ALA A 134 -15.12 9.32 -7.01
CA ALA A 134 -14.48 10.60 -6.75
C ALA A 134 -13.93 11.22 -8.06
N PRO A 135 -13.90 12.56 -8.16
CA PRO A 135 -13.15 13.27 -9.21
C PRO A 135 -11.68 12.85 -9.27
N GLU A 136 -11.04 12.95 -10.44
CA GLU A 136 -9.65 12.50 -10.63
C GLU A 136 -8.65 13.16 -9.67
N GLU A 137 -8.88 14.42 -9.29
CA GLU A 137 -8.09 15.17 -8.31
C GLU A 137 -8.19 14.62 -6.87
N GLU A 138 -9.33 14.01 -6.53
CA GLU A 138 -9.63 13.43 -5.22
C GLU A 138 -9.29 11.94 -5.15
N LYS A 139 -8.86 11.31 -6.25
CA LYS A 139 -8.41 9.92 -6.26
C LYS A 139 -7.02 9.78 -5.64
N ASN A 140 -6.91 10.00 -4.34
CA ASN A 140 -5.63 10.00 -3.63
C ASN A 140 -5.76 9.49 -2.18
N MET A 141 -4.62 9.24 -1.54
CA MET A 141 -4.59 8.71 -0.16
C MET A 141 -5.06 9.72 0.90
N THR A 142 -5.01 11.03 0.60
CA THR A 142 -5.52 12.05 1.52
C THR A 142 -7.03 11.94 1.66
N THR A 143 -7.76 11.78 0.55
CA THR A 143 -9.20 11.57 0.54
C THR A 143 -9.58 10.28 1.29
N LEU A 144 -8.79 9.22 1.16
CA LEU A 144 -8.99 8.01 1.97
C LEU A 144 -8.88 8.30 3.48
N LEU A 145 -7.88 9.07 3.90
CA LEU A 145 -7.71 9.47 5.31
C LEU A 145 -8.85 10.37 5.79
N GLU A 146 -9.33 11.29 4.95
CA GLU A 146 -10.47 12.15 5.26
C GLU A 146 -11.75 11.33 5.46
N MET A 147 -12.02 10.36 4.57
CA MET A 147 -13.14 9.44 4.73
C MET A 147 -13.02 8.63 6.02
N LEU A 148 -11.82 8.13 6.35
CA LEU A 148 -11.57 7.41 7.61
C LEU A 148 -11.84 8.29 8.84
N ASN A 149 -11.41 9.55 8.83
CA ASN A 149 -11.67 10.49 9.91
C ASN A 149 -13.15 10.86 10.04
N ALA A 150 -13.87 10.93 8.92
CA ALA A 150 -15.32 11.17 8.88
C ALA A 150 -16.16 9.95 9.27
N SER A 151 -15.52 8.79 9.50
CA SER A 151 -16.16 7.52 9.87
C SER A 151 -16.44 7.43 11.37
N GLU A 152 -17.05 8.45 11.94
CA GLU A 152 -17.38 8.48 13.37
C GLU A 152 -18.42 7.43 13.74
N VAL A 153 -18.24 6.79 14.89
CA VAL A 153 -19.20 5.88 15.48
C VAL A 153 -19.62 6.47 16.82
N ARG A 154 -20.94 6.63 17.05
CA ARG A 154 -21.50 7.04 18.34
C ARG A 154 -22.04 5.82 19.05
N GLU A 155 -21.64 5.63 20.30
CA GLU A 155 -22.00 4.44 21.09
C GLU A 155 -23.44 4.49 21.62
N ASP A 156 -23.99 5.70 21.80
CA ASP A 156 -25.28 5.92 22.45
C ASP A 156 -26.46 6.02 21.46
N ASP A 157 -26.20 5.95 20.16
CA ASP A 157 -27.21 6.07 19.10
C ASP A 157 -26.93 5.08 17.97
N GLU A 158 -27.55 3.90 18.03
CA GLU A 158 -27.44 2.85 17.01
C GLU A 158 -27.96 3.30 15.62
N ASN A 159 -28.77 4.36 15.57
CA ASN A 159 -29.28 4.91 14.31
C ASN A 159 -28.41 6.05 13.76
N PHE A 160 -27.34 6.42 14.47
CA PHE A 160 -26.44 7.46 14.00
C PHE A 160 -25.75 7.02 12.71
N LYS A 161 -25.91 7.82 11.65
CA LYS A 161 -25.21 7.66 10.39
C LYS A 161 -24.17 8.76 10.25
N ASN A 162 -22.93 8.37 10.04
CA ASN A 162 -21.87 9.32 9.73
C ASN A 162 -21.90 9.72 8.24
N ALA A 163 -21.03 10.65 7.85
CA ALA A 163 -20.99 11.13 6.47
C ALA A 163 -20.72 10.00 5.46
N VAL A 164 -19.85 9.04 5.84
CA VAL A 164 -19.52 7.89 4.99
C VAL A 164 -20.72 6.96 4.83
N ASP A 165 -21.48 6.68 5.90
CA ASP A 165 -22.72 5.89 5.85
C ASP A 165 -23.71 6.48 4.84
N LEU A 166 -23.93 7.80 4.92
CA LEU A 166 -24.84 8.50 4.02
C LEU A 166 -24.36 8.47 2.56
N MET A 167 -23.04 8.54 2.32
CA MET A 167 -22.46 8.41 0.99
C MET A 167 -22.68 7.01 0.39
N PHE A 168 -22.52 5.95 1.19
CA PHE A 168 -22.79 4.58 0.74
C PHE A 168 -24.29 4.31 0.56
N ASP A 169 -25.16 4.86 1.41
CA ASP A 169 -26.62 4.76 1.24
C ASP A 169 -27.08 5.42 -0.08
N ALA A 170 -26.53 6.59 -0.40
CA ALA A 170 -26.84 7.29 -1.64
C ALA A 170 -26.35 6.49 -2.86
N LEU A 171 -25.14 5.93 -2.79
CA LEU A 171 -24.60 5.08 -3.85
C LEU A 171 -25.42 3.80 -4.02
N GLU A 172 -25.83 3.16 -2.92
CA GLU A 172 -26.65 1.95 -2.93
C GLU A 172 -28.02 2.19 -3.59
N LYS A 173 -28.66 3.33 -3.32
CA LYS A 173 -29.93 3.69 -3.98
C LYS A 173 -29.80 3.82 -5.50
N ARG A 174 -28.63 4.24 -5.98
CA ARG A 174 -28.36 4.42 -7.41
C ARG A 174 -27.90 3.12 -8.08
N ASP A 175 -26.95 2.42 -7.46
CA ASP A 175 -26.42 1.15 -7.94
C ASP A 175 -26.17 0.16 -6.77
N PRO A 176 -27.15 -0.71 -6.48
CA PRO A 176 -27.02 -1.71 -5.42
C PRO A 176 -25.94 -2.77 -5.68
N GLN A 177 -25.53 -2.99 -6.93
CA GLN A 177 -24.55 -4.01 -7.32
C GLN A 177 -23.13 -3.46 -7.42
N HIS A 178 -22.95 -2.16 -7.17
CA HIS A 178 -21.65 -1.51 -7.16
C HIS A 178 -20.67 -2.21 -6.20
N PHE A 179 -19.43 -2.44 -6.65
CA PHE A 179 -18.42 -3.18 -5.87
C PHE A 179 -18.19 -2.54 -4.49
N ALA A 180 -18.07 -1.21 -4.43
CA ALA A 180 -17.90 -0.49 -3.17
C ALA A 180 -19.05 -0.76 -2.18
N VAL A 181 -20.30 -0.75 -2.63
CA VAL A 181 -21.50 -1.01 -1.81
C VAL A 181 -21.50 -2.45 -1.31
N ARG A 182 -21.18 -3.41 -2.18
CA ARG A 182 -21.13 -4.83 -1.80
C ARG A 182 -20.08 -5.10 -0.72
N GLN A 183 -18.91 -4.48 -0.81
CA GLN A 183 -17.87 -4.60 0.21
C GLN A 183 -18.25 -3.88 1.51
N TYR A 184 -18.88 -2.71 1.40
CA TYR A 184 -19.37 -1.96 2.56
C TYR A 184 -20.44 -2.72 3.35
N LYS A 185 -21.40 -3.34 2.66
CA LYS A 185 -22.42 -4.21 3.30
C LYS A 185 -21.78 -5.40 4.02
N LYS A 186 -20.81 -6.06 3.40
CA LYS A 186 -20.06 -7.14 4.05
C LYS A 186 -19.32 -6.65 5.28
N TYR A 187 -18.70 -5.46 5.20
CA TYR A 187 -18.10 -4.81 6.36
C TYR A 187 -19.14 -4.56 7.46
N LYS A 188 -20.28 -3.93 7.16
CA LYS A 188 -21.34 -3.66 8.16
C LYS A 188 -21.92 -4.94 8.76
N MET A 189 -22.02 -6.04 8.01
CA MET A 189 -22.41 -7.34 8.55
C MET A 189 -21.33 -7.91 9.47
N ALA A 190 -20.05 -7.82 9.10
CA ALA A 190 -18.94 -8.27 9.95
C ALA A 190 -18.81 -7.41 11.23
N ALA A 191 -18.94 -6.09 11.10
CA ALA A 191 -18.86 -5.14 12.20
C ALA A 191 -20.14 -5.17 13.06
N GLY A 192 -21.32 -5.32 12.48
CA GLY A 192 -22.60 -5.37 13.22
C GLY A 192 -22.77 -6.62 14.08
N VAL A 193 -22.05 -7.72 13.76
CA VAL A 193 -21.95 -8.88 14.66
C VAL A 193 -21.07 -8.57 15.88
N ILE A 194 -20.26 -7.50 15.86
CA ILE A 194 -19.35 -7.14 16.95
C ILE A 194 -19.36 -5.64 17.23
N ASN A 195 -20.10 -5.26 18.27
CA ASN A 195 -20.08 -3.97 18.96
C ASN A 195 -18.78 -3.15 18.70
N CYS A 196 -18.88 -2.09 17.90
CA CYS A 196 -17.80 -1.28 17.28
C CYS A 196 -16.90 -0.48 18.27
N LYS A 197 -16.52 -1.05 19.41
CA LYS A 197 -15.82 -0.34 20.50
C LYS A 197 -14.32 -0.14 20.30
N ARG A 198 -13.67 -0.80 19.32
CA ARG A 198 -12.20 -0.95 19.32
C ARG A 198 -11.45 -0.62 18.03
N LEU A 199 -12.12 -0.51 16.87
CA LEU A 199 -11.45 -0.24 15.58
C LEU A 199 -10.87 1.18 15.47
N LEU A 200 -11.55 2.19 16.04
CA LEU A 200 -11.10 3.59 15.96
C LEU A 200 -10.13 3.98 17.09
N ASN A 201 -10.20 3.31 18.24
CA ASN A 201 -9.40 3.66 19.41
C ASN A 201 -7.93 3.24 19.28
N GLN A 202 -7.58 2.22 18.48
CA GLN A 202 -6.18 1.82 18.33
C GLN A 202 -5.34 2.81 17.49
N ASN A 203 -5.96 3.58 16.59
CA ASN A 203 -5.23 4.62 15.82
C ASN A 203 -4.95 5.88 16.64
N LYS A 204 -5.78 6.21 17.64
CA LYS A 204 -5.54 7.38 18.52
C LYS A 204 -4.38 7.19 19.51
N TYR A 205 -4.04 5.96 19.88
CA TYR A 205 -2.96 5.69 20.85
C TYR A 205 -1.61 5.35 20.20
N LYS A 206 -1.53 5.15 18.87
CA LYS A 206 -0.24 4.95 18.18
C LYS A 206 0.47 6.24 17.78
N THR A 207 -0.23 7.39 17.75
CA THR A 207 0.36 8.70 17.43
C THR A 207 0.89 9.48 18.64
N ALA A 208 0.81 8.93 19.86
CA ALA A 208 1.26 9.58 21.09
C ALA A 208 2.66 9.16 21.57
N THR A 209 3.33 8.23 20.87
CA THR A 209 4.73 7.84 21.15
C THR A 209 5.52 7.72 19.87
N ALA A 210 6.05 8.85 19.41
CA ALA A 210 7.26 8.99 18.61
C ALA A 210 7.91 10.33 18.99
#